data_AF-A0A2G9RX64-F1
#
_entry.id   AF-A0A2G9RX64-F1
#
_cell.length_a   1.000
_cell.length_b   1.000
_cell.length_c   1.000
_cell.angle_alpha   90.00
_cell.angle_beta   90.00
_cell.angle_gamma   90.00
#
_symmetry.space_group_name_H-M   'P 1'
#
loop_
_entity.id
_entity.type
_entity.pdbx_description
1 polymer ?
#
loop_
_entity_poly.entity_id
_entity_poly.type
_entity_poly.pdbx_seq_one_letter_code
_entity_poly.pdbx_strand_id
1 'polypeptide(L)'
;MQQSNDLSPLEIVEMFAGLSCFLKDSSDVSQTLLDDFRTCQGYVFLSDLLLRLDQAKENESKDALKDLVNLITSLTTYGVNELRPAGLTTGAPFLLPGFSVPQPAGKGLSVRNIQAFSVLQNAFLKAKTCYLAQIILDAITNIYLSDNANYFILEPQHTLSQVAEKITKLPDVQVKYFEMLEFLVFSLNYIPCKELISVSILLKSNTSFSCSIIATKTLLKFIRHHHIFKDVFKEVGLLEVMVNLLHKYAAVLKDPAQAYIDQGRTLPFLFI
;
A
#
# COMPACT_ATOMS: atom_id res chain seq x y z
N MET A 1 2.98 16.05 44.65
CA MET A 1 3.72 15.15 43.75
C MET A 1 3.14 15.32 42.36
N GLN A 2 4.01 15.46 41.37
CA GLN A 2 3.82 16.13 40.08
C GLN A 2 2.56 15.69 39.32
N GLN A 3 1.75 16.66 38.88
CA GLN A 3 0.87 16.52 37.73
C GLN A 3 1.79 16.31 36.52
N SER A 4 1.73 15.14 35.90
CA SER A 4 2.29 14.93 34.56
C SER A 4 1.51 15.83 33.60
N ASN A 5 2.15 16.88 33.09
CA ASN A 5 1.65 17.58 31.90
C ASN A 5 1.85 16.61 30.72
N ASP A 6 0.88 15.72 30.51
CA ASP A 6 0.83 14.90 29.31
C ASP A 6 0.52 15.85 28.13
N LEU A 7 1.52 16.05 27.27
CA LEU A 7 1.37 16.83 26.03
C LEU A 7 0.21 16.26 25.21
N SER A 8 -0.62 17.15 24.67
CA SER A 8 -1.71 16.75 23.79
C SER A 8 -1.16 16.14 22.48
N PRO A 9 -1.92 15.24 21.85
CA PRO A 9 -1.64 14.73 20.51
C PRO A 9 -1.22 15.80 19.49
N LEU A 10 -1.90 16.96 19.51
CA LEU A 10 -1.68 18.05 18.58
C LEU A 10 -0.33 18.73 18.84
N GLU A 11 -0.01 19.03 20.11
CA GLU A 11 1.28 19.62 20.49
C GLU A 11 2.45 18.70 20.09
N ILE A 12 2.31 17.39 20.23
CA ILE A 12 3.33 16.42 19.78
C ILE A 12 3.52 16.50 18.26
N VAL A 13 2.44 16.61 17.49
CA VAL A 13 2.50 16.76 16.03
C VAL A 13 3.13 18.10 15.63
N GLU A 14 2.81 19.19 16.33
CA GLU A 14 3.43 20.51 16.12
C GLU A 14 4.93 20.51 16.42
N MET A 15 5.33 19.89 17.53
CA MET A 15 6.75 19.69 17.85
C MET A 15 7.45 18.88 16.75
N PHE A 16 6.79 17.84 16.24
CA PHE A 16 7.32 17.05 15.14
C PHE A 16 7.38 17.83 13.82
N ALA A 17 6.43 18.72 13.56
CA ALA A 17 6.47 19.60 12.41
C ALA A 17 7.71 20.51 12.45
N GLY A 18 8.01 21.10 13.61
CA GLY A 18 9.23 21.88 13.83
C GLY A 18 10.51 21.06 13.62
N LEU A 19 10.55 19.84 14.17
CA LEU A 19 11.66 18.91 13.96
C LEU A 19 11.80 18.51 12.49
N SER A 20 10.69 18.25 11.79
CA SER A 20 10.67 17.89 10.37
C SER A 20 11.25 18.99 9.51
N CYS A 21 10.93 20.26 9.78
CA CYS A 21 11.54 21.40 9.09
C CYS A 21 13.07 21.42 9.31
N PHE A 22 13.53 21.22 10.54
CA PHE A 22 14.96 21.18 10.84
C PHE A 22 15.68 20.00 10.15
N LEU A 23 15.05 18.82 10.13
CA LEU A 23 15.57 17.65 9.43
C LEU A 23 15.63 17.90 7.91
N LYS A 24 14.61 18.56 7.35
CA LYS A 24 14.58 18.92 5.92
C LYS A 24 15.76 19.80 5.57
N ASP A 25 15.91 20.93 6.26
CA ASP A 25 16.95 21.93 5.98
C ASP A 25 18.35 21.34 6.16
N SER A 26 18.55 20.48 7.17
CA SER A 26 19.82 19.78 7.34
C SER A 26 20.07 18.74 6.25
N SER A 27 19.03 18.06 5.76
CA SER A 27 19.19 16.91 4.86
C SER A 27 19.69 17.30 3.48
N ASP A 28 19.63 18.58 3.11
CA ASP A 28 20.24 19.11 1.89
C ASP A 28 21.78 19.25 2.02
N VAL A 29 22.31 19.24 3.25
CA VAL A 29 23.73 19.45 3.55
C VAL A 29 24.40 18.20 4.11
N SER A 30 23.75 17.49 5.04
CA SER A 30 24.32 16.33 5.73
C SER A 30 23.27 15.28 6.13
N GLN A 31 23.69 14.01 6.11
CA GLN A 31 22.89 12.86 6.53
C GLN A 31 22.89 12.68 8.07
N THR A 32 23.81 13.36 8.78
CA THR A 32 24.05 13.14 10.22
C THR A 32 22.78 13.21 11.06
N LEU A 33 21.96 14.26 10.91
CA LEU A 33 20.76 14.42 11.73
C LEU A 33 19.67 13.39 11.42
N LEU A 34 19.57 12.91 10.17
CA LEU A 34 18.66 11.82 9.83
C LEU A 34 19.15 10.48 10.42
N ASP A 35 20.46 10.28 10.53
CA ASP A 35 21.05 9.11 11.16
C ASP A 35 20.94 9.17 12.69
N ASP A 36 21.09 10.35 13.29
CA ASP A 36 20.82 10.58 14.72
C ASP A 36 19.34 10.34 15.03
N PHE A 37 18.43 10.89 14.21
CA PHE A 37 17.00 10.64 14.34
C PHE A 37 16.66 9.15 14.27
N ARG A 38 17.33 8.41 13.38
CA ARG A 38 17.19 6.95 13.28
C ARG A 38 17.71 6.23 14.53
N THR A 39 18.91 6.60 14.98
CA THR A 39 19.59 5.99 16.14
C THR A 39 18.79 6.21 17.42
N CYS A 40 18.14 7.38 17.54
CA CYS A 40 17.21 7.72 18.61
C CYS A 40 15.82 7.10 18.45
N GLN A 41 15.63 6.12 17.55
CA GLN A 41 14.36 5.42 17.33
C GLN A 41 13.21 6.33 16.86
N GLY A 42 13.52 7.45 16.19
CA GLY A 42 12.52 8.41 15.74
C GLY A 42 11.44 7.82 14.82
N TYR A 43 11.82 6.94 13.89
CA TYR A 43 10.85 6.25 13.01
C TYR A 43 9.94 5.28 13.77
N VAL A 44 10.46 4.59 14.78
CA VAL A 44 9.66 3.70 15.64
C VAL A 44 8.66 4.52 16.43
N PHE A 45 9.11 5.62 17.04
CA PHE A 45 8.24 6.56 17.73
C PHE A 45 7.10 7.07 16.83
N LEU A 46 7.39 7.44 15.58
CA LEU A 46 6.37 7.88 14.62
C LEU A 46 5.33 6.79 14.31
N SER A 47 5.79 5.55 14.13
CA SER A 47 4.88 4.42 13.92
C SER A 47 3.96 4.22 15.14
N ASP A 48 4.49 4.31 16.35
CA ASP A 48 3.71 4.14 17.57
C ASP A 48 2.74 5.30 17.81
N LEU A 49 3.18 6.53 17.50
CA LEU A 49 2.34 7.72 17.58
C LEU A 49 1.16 7.63 16.61
N LEU A 50 1.39 7.28 15.34
CA LEU A 50 0.31 7.06 14.35
C LEU A 50 -0.73 6.06 14.86
N LEU A 51 -0.29 4.92 15.39
CA LEU A 51 -1.20 3.87 15.88
C LEU A 51 -1.93 4.25 17.17
N ARG A 52 -1.34 5.15 17.97
CA ARG A 52 -2.00 5.73 19.15
C ARG A 52 -3.09 6.71 18.73
N LEU A 53 -2.80 7.59 17.77
CA LEU A 53 -3.77 8.55 17.21
C LEU A 53 -4.94 7.83 16.51
N ASP A 54 -4.68 6.72 15.80
CA ASP A 54 -5.72 5.89 15.19
C ASP A 54 -6.75 5.34 16.19
N GLN A 55 -6.34 5.15 17.44
CA GLN A 55 -7.18 4.60 18.51
C GLN A 55 -7.84 5.67 19.37
N ALA A 56 -7.43 6.93 19.24
CA ALA A 56 -8.02 8.04 19.96
C ALA A 56 -9.41 8.37 19.38
N LYS A 57 -10.40 8.59 20.26
CA LYS A 57 -11.79 8.81 19.87
C LYS A 57 -12.12 10.28 19.58
N GLU A 58 -11.18 11.18 19.85
CA GLU A 58 -11.37 12.62 19.73
C GLU A 58 -11.28 13.06 18.26
N ASN A 59 -12.12 14.01 17.86
CA ASN A 59 -12.11 14.50 16.47
C ASN A 59 -10.80 15.23 16.14
N GLU A 60 -10.22 15.96 17.09
CA GLU A 60 -8.91 16.63 16.95
C GLU A 60 -7.78 15.61 16.65
N SER A 61 -7.93 14.36 17.11
CA SER A 61 -6.96 13.30 16.81
C SER A 61 -6.95 12.90 15.34
N LYS A 62 -8.05 13.09 14.59
CA LYS A 62 -8.08 12.78 13.15
C LYS A 62 -7.31 13.80 12.32
N ASP A 63 -7.43 15.08 12.66
CA ASP A 63 -6.67 16.14 12.00
C ASP A 63 -5.18 15.99 12.33
N ALA A 64 -4.84 15.78 13.61
CA ALA A 64 -3.47 15.46 14.04
C ALA A 64 -2.89 14.24 13.29
N LEU A 65 -3.70 13.18 13.12
CA LEU A 65 -3.29 11.98 12.40
C LEU A 65 -3.00 12.27 10.93
N LYS A 66 -3.85 13.04 10.27
CA LYS A 66 -3.65 13.44 8.86
C LYS A 66 -2.39 14.29 8.71
N ASP A 67 -2.17 15.25 9.60
CA ASP A 67 -0.98 16.10 9.58
C ASP A 67 0.29 15.29 9.82
N LEU A 68 0.26 14.34 10.77
CA LEU A 68 1.38 13.44 11.00
C LEU A 68 1.69 12.57 9.77
N VAL A 69 0.67 12.04 9.08
CA VAL A 69 0.85 11.29 7.82
C VAL A 69 1.49 12.18 6.74
N ASN A 70 1.09 13.44 6.62
CA ASN A 70 1.69 14.40 5.68
C ASN A 70 3.15 14.73 6.02
N LEU A 71 3.48 14.87 7.31
CA LEU A 71 4.85 15.10 7.76
C LEU A 71 5.74 13.88 7.45
N ILE A 72 5.27 12.67 7.73
CA ILE A 72 6.01 11.43 7.42
C ILE A 72 6.16 11.26 5.91
N THR A 73 5.12 11.59 5.13
CA THR A 73 5.18 11.61 3.67
C THR A 73 6.29 12.54 3.17
N SER A 74 6.37 13.74 3.74
CA SER A 74 7.44 14.71 3.41
C SER A 74 8.81 14.18 3.79
N LEU A 75 8.94 13.54 4.96
CA LEU A 75 10.19 12.95 5.44
C LEU A 75 10.75 11.87 4.48
N THR A 76 9.92 11.26 3.63
CA THR A 76 10.37 10.28 2.62
C THR A 76 11.28 10.86 1.54
N THR A 77 11.20 12.17 1.28
CA THR A 77 12.04 12.85 0.28
C THR A 77 13.28 13.50 0.88
N TYR A 78 13.43 13.47 2.21
CA TYR A 78 14.58 14.08 2.90
C TYR A 78 15.80 13.18 2.77
N GLY A 79 16.95 13.77 2.45
CA GLY A 79 18.21 13.06 2.36
C GLY A 79 19.16 13.71 1.37
N VAL A 80 20.46 13.54 1.63
CA VAL A 80 21.53 14.13 0.82
C VAL A 80 21.66 13.40 -0.52
N ASN A 81 21.47 12.09 -0.50
CA ASN A 81 21.70 11.23 -1.65
C ASN A 81 20.38 10.84 -2.32
N GLU A 82 20.32 10.97 -3.64
CA GLU A 82 19.24 10.36 -4.42
C GLU A 82 19.40 8.85 -4.45
N LEU A 83 18.36 8.16 -3.96
CA LEU A 83 18.31 6.71 -4.07
C LEU A 83 18.02 6.33 -5.51
N ARG A 84 18.69 5.28 -5.97
CA ARG A 84 18.45 4.72 -7.29
C ARG A 84 17.67 3.42 -7.17
N PRO A 85 16.76 3.15 -8.11
CA PRO A 85 16.15 1.84 -8.24
C PRO A 85 17.21 0.74 -8.20
N ALA A 86 16.99 -0.28 -7.37
CA ALA A 86 17.79 -1.50 -7.46
C ALA A 86 17.56 -2.08 -8.87
N GLY A 87 18.62 -2.27 -9.66
CA GLY A 87 18.52 -2.59 -11.09
C GLY A 87 17.61 -3.79 -11.37
N LEU A 88 16.37 -3.51 -11.80
CA LEU A 88 15.32 -4.53 -12.04
C LEU A 88 15.61 -5.45 -13.24
N THR A 89 16.61 -5.14 -14.07
CA THR A 89 16.87 -5.91 -15.29
C THR A 89 17.56 -7.24 -15.03
N THR A 90 18.15 -7.43 -13.86
CA THR A 90 18.75 -8.71 -13.43
C THR A 90 17.73 -9.54 -12.64
N GLY A 91 16.73 -10.11 -13.32
CA GLY A 91 15.89 -11.17 -12.74
C GLY A 91 14.37 -11.09 -12.96
N ALA A 92 13.85 -10.06 -13.63
CA ALA A 92 12.42 -9.99 -13.94
C ALA A 92 12.04 -11.07 -15.00
N PRO A 93 11.08 -11.98 -14.70
CA PRO A 93 10.72 -13.07 -15.63
C PRO A 93 10.00 -12.56 -16.88
N PHE A 94 9.33 -11.41 -16.78
CA PHE A 94 8.62 -10.76 -17.88
C PHE A 94 8.92 -9.27 -17.92
N LEU A 95 9.08 -8.73 -19.12
CA LEU A 95 9.24 -7.29 -19.38
C LEU A 95 8.36 -6.91 -20.56
N LEU A 96 7.70 -5.74 -20.47
CA LEU A 96 6.97 -5.18 -21.60
C LEU A 96 7.95 -4.58 -22.62
N PRO A 97 7.64 -4.65 -23.93
CA PRO A 97 8.44 -3.97 -24.95
C PRO A 97 8.58 -2.47 -24.63
N GLY A 98 9.80 -1.94 -24.76
CA GLY A 98 10.09 -0.53 -24.49
C GLY A 98 10.16 -0.17 -23.01
N PHE A 99 10.10 -1.13 -22.07
CA PHE A 99 10.32 -0.85 -20.67
C PHE A 99 11.77 -0.42 -20.41
N SER A 100 11.92 0.70 -19.71
CA SER A 100 13.19 1.17 -19.17
C SER A 100 12.97 1.58 -17.73
N VAL A 101 13.86 1.19 -16.82
CA VAL A 101 13.77 1.55 -15.41
C VAL A 101 13.85 3.09 -15.28
N PRO A 102 12.78 3.77 -14.84
CA PRO A 102 12.77 5.21 -14.68
C PRO A 102 13.86 5.65 -13.71
N GLN A 103 14.52 6.76 -14.04
CA GLN A 103 15.51 7.39 -13.17
C GLN A 103 14.87 8.57 -12.43
N PRO A 104 15.32 8.87 -11.19
CA PRO A 104 14.88 10.04 -10.44
C PRO A 104 14.91 11.30 -11.30
N ALA A 105 13.84 12.09 -11.28
CA ALA A 105 13.71 13.28 -12.12
C ALA A 105 14.57 14.47 -11.64
N GLY A 106 15.25 14.35 -10.48
CA GLY A 106 16.11 15.40 -9.91
C GLY A 106 15.34 16.59 -9.33
N LYS A 107 14.02 16.49 -9.15
CA LYS A 107 13.15 17.59 -8.68
C LYS A 107 12.91 17.60 -7.15
N GLY A 108 13.65 16.78 -6.39
CA GLY A 108 13.45 16.65 -4.94
C GLY A 108 12.16 15.92 -4.53
N LEU A 109 11.47 15.29 -5.48
CA LEU A 109 10.25 14.49 -5.25
C LEU A 109 10.53 12.99 -5.17
N SER A 110 11.73 12.58 -5.55
CA SER A 110 12.16 11.19 -5.50
C SER A 110 12.43 10.78 -4.05
N VAL A 111 12.12 9.54 -3.71
CA VAL A 111 12.32 9.01 -2.35
C VAL A 111 13.81 8.96 -2.03
N ARG A 112 14.19 9.51 -0.87
CA ARG A 112 15.55 9.50 -0.32
C ARG A 112 15.64 8.83 1.05
N ASN A 113 14.49 8.63 1.70
CA ASN A 113 14.40 8.05 3.04
C ASN A 113 13.43 6.88 3.08
N ILE A 114 13.97 5.67 2.88
CA ILE A 114 13.19 4.43 2.93
C ILE A 114 12.61 4.19 4.33
N GLN A 115 13.30 4.59 5.40
CA GLN A 115 12.84 4.35 6.78
C GLN A 115 11.53 5.11 7.07
N ALA A 116 11.41 6.35 6.60
CA ALA A 116 10.17 7.11 6.69
C ALA A 116 9.02 6.43 5.93
N PHE A 117 9.31 5.91 4.73
CA PHE A 117 8.32 5.16 3.96
C PHE A 117 7.90 3.86 4.68
N SER A 118 8.84 3.15 5.31
CA SER A 118 8.55 1.97 6.13
C SER A 118 7.62 2.30 7.31
N VAL A 119 7.63 3.53 7.85
CA VAL A 119 6.64 3.95 8.86
C VAL A 119 5.23 3.92 8.29
N LEU A 120 5.01 4.50 7.10
CA LEU A 120 3.70 4.48 6.43
C LEU A 120 3.25 3.05 6.14
N GLN A 121 4.13 2.24 5.56
CA GLN A 121 3.85 0.84 5.25
C GLN A 121 3.45 0.05 6.51
N ASN A 122 4.24 0.16 7.59
CA ASN A 122 3.95 -0.53 8.85
C ASN A 122 2.64 -0.04 9.49
N ALA A 123 2.35 1.26 9.39
CA ALA A 123 1.10 1.82 9.88
C ALA A 123 -0.10 1.23 9.13
N PHE A 124 -0.05 1.08 7.80
CA PHE A 124 -1.12 0.42 7.03
C PHE A 124 -1.33 -1.05 7.49
N LEU A 125 -0.24 -1.79 7.66
CA LEU A 125 -0.27 -3.19 8.08
C LEU A 125 -0.72 -3.37 9.54
N LYS A 126 -0.69 -2.32 10.35
CA LYS A 126 -1.17 -2.35 11.74
C LYS A 126 -2.46 -1.55 11.96
N ALA A 127 -2.94 -0.83 10.95
CA ALA A 127 -4.14 0.01 11.03
C ALA A 127 -5.35 -0.80 11.51
N LYS A 128 -6.10 -0.21 12.45
CA LYS A 128 -7.33 -0.79 13.01
C LYS A 128 -8.58 -0.14 12.43
N THR A 129 -8.46 1.10 11.93
CA THR A 129 -9.57 1.81 11.30
C THR A 129 -9.42 1.89 9.77
N CYS A 130 -10.54 1.92 9.06
CA CYS A 130 -10.55 2.19 7.62
C CYS A 130 -9.99 3.58 7.29
N TYR A 131 -10.20 4.55 8.19
CA TYR A 131 -9.73 5.92 8.00
C TYR A 131 -8.20 6.00 7.93
N LEU A 132 -7.48 5.43 8.91
CA LEU A 132 -6.01 5.38 8.86
C LEU A 132 -5.53 4.63 7.62
N ALA A 133 -6.12 3.47 7.32
CA ALA A 133 -5.73 2.71 6.13
C ALA A 133 -5.89 3.52 4.84
N GLN A 134 -6.96 4.29 4.71
CA GLN A 134 -7.23 5.15 3.56
C GLN A 134 -6.19 6.27 3.44
N ILE A 135 -5.98 7.07 4.50
CA ILE A 135 -5.03 8.21 4.43
C ILE A 135 -3.59 7.75 4.19
N ILE A 136 -3.20 6.58 4.73
CA ILE A 136 -1.88 6.00 4.49
C ILE A 136 -1.76 5.50 3.05
N LEU A 137 -2.81 4.85 2.51
CA LEU A 137 -2.78 4.41 1.12
C LEU A 137 -2.73 5.59 0.15
N ASP A 138 -3.44 6.67 0.45
CA ASP A 138 -3.38 7.92 -0.31
C ASP A 138 -1.97 8.53 -0.26
N ALA A 139 -1.33 8.55 0.91
CA ALA A 139 0.06 8.99 1.05
C ALA A 139 1.03 8.13 0.22
N ILE A 140 0.94 6.80 0.31
CA ILE A 140 1.77 5.88 -0.48
C ILE A 140 1.53 6.09 -1.99
N THR A 141 0.27 6.26 -2.40
CA THR A 141 -0.08 6.54 -3.79
C THR A 141 0.55 7.84 -4.26
N ASN A 142 0.46 8.91 -3.46
CA ASN A 142 1.04 10.20 -3.79
C ASN A 142 2.56 10.12 -3.94
N ILE A 143 3.24 9.35 -3.08
CA ILE A 143 4.68 9.10 -3.20
C ILE A 143 5.00 8.42 -4.54
N TYR A 144 4.28 7.36 -4.92
CA TYR A 144 4.51 6.70 -6.21
C TYR A 144 4.22 7.57 -7.43
N LEU A 145 3.21 8.45 -7.35
CA LEU A 145 2.85 9.36 -8.44
C LEU A 145 3.77 10.59 -8.54
N SER A 146 4.48 10.94 -7.47
CA SER A 146 5.33 12.14 -7.43
C SER A 146 6.58 12.01 -8.30
N ASP A 147 7.08 10.79 -8.50
CA ASP A 147 8.17 10.48 -9.41
C ASP A 147 8.06 9.01 -9.89
N ASN A 148 8.16 8.78 -11.20
CA ASN A 148 8.10 7.45 -11.79
C ASN A 148 9.19 6.50 -11.27
N ALA A 149 10.30 7.02 -10.74
CA ALA A 149 11.34 6.21 -10.11
C ALA A 149 10.96 5.69 -8.72
N ASN A 150 9.99 6.32 -8.04
CA ASN A 150 9.69 6.04 -6.62
C ASN A 150 9.20 4.61 -6.39
N TYR A 151 8.33 4.09 -7.26
CA TYR A 151 7.91 2.70 -7.16
C TYR A 151 9.12 1.75 -7.21
N PHE A 152 10.07 1.99 -8.10
CA PHE A 152 11.22 1.11 -8.29
C PHE A 152 12.30 1.26 -7.21
N ILE A 153 12.43 2.44 -6.60
CA ILE A 153 13.25 2.64 -5.39
C ILE A 153 12.68 1.83 -4.23
N LEU A 154 11.35 1.79 -4.12
CA LEU A 154 10.62 1.17 -3.02
C LEU A 154 10.20 -0.29 -3.27
N GLU A 155 10.41 -0.82 -4.48
CA GLU A 155 10.05 -2.19 -4.87
C GLU A 155 10.56 -3.26 -3.89
N PRO A 156 11.79 -3.16 -3.34
CA PRO A 156 12.29 -4.12 -2.35
C PRO A 156 11.49 -4.16 -1.03
N GLN A 157 10.64 -3.16 -0.76
CA GLN A 157 9.76 -3.16 0.40
C GLN A 157 8.50 -4.02 0.20
N HIS A 158 8.20 -4.43 -1.04
CA HIS A 158 7.04 -5.27 -1.39
C HIS A 158 5.69 -4.73 -0.90
N THR A 159 5.56 -3.41 -0.83
CA THR A 159 4.44 -2.74 -0.16
C THR A 159 3.09 -3.07 -0.76
N LEU A 160 2.94 -3.00 -2.08
CA LEU A 160 1.67 -3.33 -2.72
C LEU A 160 1.29 -4.81 -2.52
N SER A 161 2.27 -5.70 -2.55
CA SER A 161 2.05 -7.13 -2.30
C SER A 161 1.51 -7.38 -0.90
N GLN A 162 2.03 -6.68 0.11
CA GLN A 162 1.55 -6.76 1.50
C GLN A 162 0.20 -6.05 1.71
N VAL A 163 -0.04 -4.92 1.04
CA VAL A 163 -1.34 -4.22 1.06
C VAL A 163 -2.44 -5.15 0.57
N ALA A 164 -2.18 -5.91 -0.50
CA ALA A 164 -3.11 -6.88 -1.09
C ALA A 164 -3.69 -7.88 -0.07
N GLU A 165 -2.90 -8.28 0.92
CA GLU A 165 -3.32 -9.24 1.96
C GLU A 165 -4.43 -8.67 2.86
N LYS A 166 -4.51 -7.34 2.99
CA LYS A 166 -5.48 -6.64 3.84
C LYS A 166 -6.68 -6.06 3.11
N ILE A 167 -6.59 -5.75 1.81
CA ILE A 167 -7.64 -4.97 1.11
C ILE A 167 -9.03 -5.62 1.11
N THR A 168 -9.12 -6.95 1.24
CA THR A 168 -10.42 -7.65 1.31
C THR A 168 -11.26 -7.21 2.50
N LYS A 169 -10.63 -6.78 3.59
CA LYS A 169 -11.26 -6.30 4.83
C LYS A 169 -11.48 -4.78 4.84
N LEU A 170 -10.99 -4.07 3.83
CA LEU A 170 -10.97 -2.61 3.76
C LEU A 170 -11.65 -2.16 2.45
N PRO A 171 -12.99 -2.15 2.36
CA PRO A 171 -13.70 -1.88 1.11
C PRO A 171 -13.35 -0.51 0.50
N ASP A 172 -13.17 0.51 1.34
CA ASP A 172 -12.92 1.89 0.91
C ASP A 172 -11.58 2.06 0.17
N VAL A 173 -10.62 1.16 0.42
CA VAL A 173 -9.28 1.24 -0.18
C VAL A 173 -9.08 0.28 -1.36
N GLN A 174 -10.05 -0.58 -1.66
CA GLN A 174 -9.95 -1.59 -2.72
C GLN A 174 -9.75 -0.96 -4.09
N VAL A 175 -10.58 0.01 -4.45
CA VAL A 175 -10.51 0.68 -5.76
C VAL A 175 -9.14 1.32 -5.95
N LYS A 176 -8.68 2.07 -4.94
CA LYS A 176 -7.39 2.76 -4.94
C LYS A 176 -6.21 1.81 -5.10
N TYR A 177 -6.25 0.65 -4.44
CA TYR A 177 -5.22 -0.37 -4.60
C TYR A 177 -5.11 -0.87 -6.05
N PHE A 178 -6.24 -1.19 -6.69
CA PHE A 178 -6.22 -1.65 -8.08
C PHE A 178 -5.85 -0.54 -9.06
N GLU A 179 -6.21 0.71 -8.80
CA GLU A 179 -5.73 1.87 -9.57
C GLU A 179 -4.21 2.01 -9.52
N MET A 180 -3.56 1.72 -8.38
CA MET A 180 -2.10 1.69 -8.32
C MET A 180 -1.51 0.59 -9.20
N LEU A 181 -2.10 -0.61 -9.25
CA LEU A 181 -1.64 -1.65 -10.17
C LEU A 181 -1.82 -1.23 -11.63
N GLU A 182 -2.92 -0.54 -11.94
CA GLU A 182 -3.13 0.04 -13.27
C GLU A 182 -2.08 1.09 -13.61
N PHE A 183 -1.69 1.93 -12.66
CA PHE A 183 -0.59 2.88 -12.84
C PHE A 183 0.74 2.19 -13.18
N LEU A 184 1.09 1.08 -12.49
CA LEU A 184 2.32 0.34 -12.80
C LEU A 184 2.33 -0.20 -14.23
N VAL A 185 1.21 -0.76 -14.68
CA VAL A 185 1.11 -1.38 -16.00
C VAL A 185 1.02 -0.31 -17.09
N PHE A 186 0.14 0.67 -16.96
CA PHE A 186 -0.18 1.60 -18.04
C PHE A 186 0.73 2.82 -18.08
N SER A 187 1.18 3.31 -16.93
CA SER A 187 2.02 4.52 -16.86
C SER A 187 3.51 4.19 -16.77
N LEU A 188 3.88 3.16 -16.00
CA LEU A 188 5.29 2.75 -15.86
C LEU A 188 5.72 1.66 -16.84
N ASN A 189 4.79 1.13 -17.65
CA ASN A 189 5.05 0.04 -18.60
C ASN A 189 5.70 -1.19 -17.93
N TYR A 190 5.31 -1.50 -16.69
CA TYR A 190 5.91 -2.55 -15.87
C TYR A 190 4.91 -3.68 -15.57
N ILE A 191 5.40 -4.91 -15.43
CA ILE A 191 4.59 -6.09 -15.08
C ILE A 191 4.80 -6.42 -13.60
N PRO A 192 3.85 -6.06 -12.70
CA PRO A 192 3.99 -6.26 -11.26
C PRO A 192 3.71 -7.72 -10.85
N CYS A 193 4.64 -8.63 -11.16
CA CYS A 193 4.44 -10.07 -10.97
C CYS A 193 4.19 -10.45 -9.50
N LYS A 194 4.91 -9.83 -8.56
CA LYS A 194 4.76 -10.09 -7.11
C LYS A 194 3.36 -9.70 -6.63
N GLU A 195 2.88 -8.54 -7.05
CA GLU A 195 1.55 -8.04 -6.72
C GLU A 195 0.46 -8.89 -7.38
N LEU A 196 0.68 -9.38 -8.60
CA LEU A 196 -0.26 -10.28 -9.28
C LEU A 196 -0.35 -11.64 -8.59
N ILE A 197 0.75 -12.16 -8.01
CA ILE A 197 0.71 -13.34 -7.15
C ILE A 197 -0.15 -13.06 -5.90
N SER A 198 0.03 -11.91 -5.24
CA SER A 198 -0.83 -11.54 -4.11
C SER A 198 -2.31 -11.39 -4.49
N VAL A 199 -2.61 -10.84 -5.67
CA VAL A 199 -3.99 -10.77 -6.21
C VAL A 199 -4.54 -12.18 -6.50
N SER A 200 -3.71 -13.11 -6.97
CA SER A 200 -4.06 -14.52 -7.16
C SER A 200 -4.48 -15.18 -5.83
N ILE A 201 -3.68 -14.98 -4.78
CA ILE A 201 -3.98 -15.48 -3.42
C ILE A 201 -5.27 -14.84 -2.88
N LEU A 202 -5.43 -13.53 -3.08
CA LEU A 202 -6.65 -12.80 -2.71
C LEU A 202 -7.88 -13.42 -3.36
N LEU A 203 -7.86 -13.63 -4.67
CA LEU A 203 -8.96 -14.23 -5.42
C LEU A 203 -9.25 -15.66 -4.96
N LYS A 204 -8.20 -16.45 -4.73
CA LYS A 204 -8.32 -17.83 -4.22
C LYS A 204 -9.01 -17.87 -2.84
N SER A 205 -8.74 -16.89 -1.97
CA SER A 205 -9.40 -16.81 -0.66
C SER A 205 -10.92 -16.59 -0.77
N ASN A 206 -11.38 -15.95 -1.85
CA ASN A 206 -12.79 -15.70 -2.16
C ASN A 206 -13.59 -15.15 -0.96
N THR A 207 -13.01 -14.19 -0.22
CA THR A 207 -13.59 -13.61 1.00
C THR A 207 -14.52 -12.42 0.73
N SER A 208 -14.37 -11.74 -0.42
CA SER A 208 -15.16 -10.55 -0.77
C SER A 208 -15.52 -10.51 -2.26
N PHE A 209 -16.82 -10.63 -2.57
CA PHE A 209 -17.31 -10.56 -3.96
C PHE A 209 -17.03 -9.22 -4.63
N SER A 210 -17.24 -8.11 -3.91
CA SER A 210 -16.96 -6.77 -4.44
C SER A 210 -15.49 -6.65 -4.86
N CYS A 211 -14.57 -7.09 -3.99
CA CYS A 211 -13.14 -7.07 -4.26
C CYS A 211 -12.79 -7.96 -5.47
N SER A 212 -13.34 -9.18 -5.54
CA SER A 212 -13.13 -10.10 -6.67
C SER A 212 -13.61 -9.52 -8.00
N ILE A 213 -14.71 -8.78 -8.01
CA ILE A 213 -15.21 -8.10 -9.22
C ILE A 213 -14.22 -7.03 -9.68
N ILE A 214 -13.73 -6.19 -8.76
CA ILE A 214 -12.75 -5.13 -9.09
C ILE A 214 -11.46 -5.78 -9.62
N ALA A 215 -10.94 -6.78 -8.90
CA ALA A 215 -9.75 -7.54 -9.32
C ALA A 215 -9.90 -8.11 -10.73
N THR A 216 -11.02 -8.80 -11.00
CA THR A 216 -11.26 -9.41 -12.32
C THR A 216 -11.37 -8.37 -13.43
N LYS A 217 -12.01 -7.22 -13.16
CA LYS A 217 -12.08 -6.10 -14.11
C LYS A 217 -10.70 -5.52 -14.41
N THR A 218 -9.86 -5.32 -13.40
CA THR A 218 -8.49 -4.83 -13.58
C THR A 218 -7.62 -5.82 -14.35
N LEU A 219 -7.70 -7.12 -14.02
CA LEU A 219 -6.99 -8.17 -14.76
C LEU A 219 -7.42 -8.26 -16.23
N LEU A 220 -8.70 -8.05 -16.52
CA LEU A 220 -9.19 -7.96 -17.91
C LEU A 220 -8.58 -6.76 -18.66
N LYS A 221 -8.42 -5.61 -18.01
CA LYS A 221 -7.75 -4.45 -18.61
C LYS A 221 -6.30 -4.79 -18.97
N PHE A 222 -5.57 -5.52 -18.13
CA PHE A 222 -4.19 -5.93 -18.42
C PHE A 222 -4.08 -6.85 -19.63
N ILE A 223 -4.94 -7.88 -19.74
CA ILE A 223 -4.95 -8.76 -20.91
C ILE A 223 -5.25 -7.97 -22.20
N ARG A 224 -6.14 -6.98 -22.13
CA ARG A 224 -6.48 -6.12 -23.28
C ARG A 224 -5.34 -5.17 -23.66
N HIS A 225 -4.49 -4.81 -22.71
CA HIS A 225 -3.36 -3.92 -22.95
C HIS A 225 -2.22 -4.62 -23.69
N HIS A 226 -1.81 -5.82 -23.27
CA HIS A 226 -0.76 -6.56 -23.96
C HIS A 226 -0.94 -8.09 -23.84
N HIS A 227 -0.66 -8.82 -24.92
CA HIS A 227 -0.87 -10.27 -24.97
C HIS A 227 0.03 -11.06 -24.00
N ILE A 228 1.19 -10.51 -23.63
CA ILE A 228 2.13 -11.11 -22.65
C ILE A 228 1.44 -11.44 -21.32
N PHE A 229 0.40 -10.67 -20.93
CA PHE A 229 -0.34 -10.93 -19.70
C PHE A 229 -1.03 -12.29 -19.70
N LYS A 230 -1.30 -12.90 -20.87
CA LYS A 230 -1.79 -14.28 -20.94
C LYS A 230 -0.78 -15.27 -20.38
N ASP A 231 0.51 -15.05 -20.61
CA ASP A 231 1.58 -15.93 -20.14
C ASP A 231 1.94 -15.59 -18.69
N VAL A 232 1.98 -14.30 -18.35
CA VAL A 232 2.12 -13.84 -16.95
C VAL A 232 1.05 -14.47 -16.07
N PHE A 233 -0.22 -14.47 -16.49
CA PHE A 233 -1.33 -15.01 -15.69
C PHE A 233 -1.26 -16.53 -15.51
N LYS A 234 -0.63 -17.25 -16.45
CA LYS A 234 -0.33 -18.67 -16.25
C LYS A 234 0.78 -18.84 -15.22
N GLU A 235 1.87 -18.10 -15.37
CA GLU A 235 3.05 -18.21 -14.50
C GLU A 235 2.75 -17.88 -13.04
N VAL A 236 1.97 -16.81 -12.79
CA VAL A 236 1.58 -16.40 -11.43
C VAL A 236 0.38 -17.17 -10.86
N GLY A 237 -0.09 -18.21 -11.57
CA GLY A 237 -1.20 -19.07 -11.14
C GLY A 237 -2.60 -18.44 -11.19
N LEU A 238 -2.75 -17.24 -11.76
CA LEU A 238 -4.06 -16.57 -11.88
C LEU A 238 -5.04 -17.36 -12.74
N LEU A 239 -4.57 -17.99 -13.82
CA LEU A 239 -5.44 -18.78 -14.70
C LEU A 239 -6.10 -19.94 -13.95
N GLU A 240 -5.33 -20.69 -13.17
CA GLU A 240 -5.83 -21.80 -12.35
C GLU A 240 -6.87 -21.30 -11.33
N VAL A 241 -6.56 -20.20 -10.63
CA VAL A 241 -7.47 -19.61 -9.65
C VAL A 241 -8.78 -19.16 -10.30
N MET A 242 -8.74 -18.51 -11.46
CA MET A 242 -9.96 -18.09 -12.18
C MET A 242 -10.82 -19.29 -12.61
N VAL A 243 -10.20 -20.36 -13.13
CA VAL A 243 -10.93 -21.59 -13.50
C VAL A 243 -11.59 -22.22 -12.27
N ASN A 244 -10.90 -22.27 -11.13
CA ASN A 244 -11.47 -22.78 -9.88
C ASN A 244 -12.64 -21.92 -9.38
N LEU A 245 -12.54 -20.59 -9.48
CA LEU A 245 -13.63 -19.68 -9.14
C LEU A 245 -14.86 -19.88 -10.05
N LEU A 246 -14.65 -20.08 -11.36
CA LEU A 246 -15.74 -20.37 -12.29
C LEU A 246 -16.47 -21.67 -11.94
N HIS A 247 -15.74 -22.74 -11.64
CA HIS A 247 -16.34 -24.00 -11.17
C HIS A 247 -17.15 -23.78 -9.88
N LYS A 248 -16.59 -23.03 -8.92
CA LYS A 248 -17.26 -22.72 -7.65
C LYS A 248 -18.55 -21.94 -7.88
N TYR A 249 -18.52 -20.88 -8.69
CA TYR A 249 -19.71 -20.08 -8.98
C TYR A 249 -20.74 -20.86 -9.81
N ALA A 250 -20.31 -21.71 -10.74
CA ALA A 250 -21.20 -22.59 -11.48
C ALA A 250 -21.90 -23.61 -10.57
N ALA A 251 -21.22 -24.16 -9.55
CA ALA A 251 -21.82 -25.04 -8.56
C ALA A 251 -22.89 -24.31 -7.72
N VAL A 252 -22.58 -23.09 -7.27
CA VAL A 252 -23.53 -22.22 -6.54
C VAL A 252 -24.80 -21.93 -7.36
N LEU A 253 -24.66 -21.73 -8.67
CA LEU A 253 -25.80 -21.49 -9.55
C LEU A 253 -26.63 -22.75 -9.82
N LYS A 254 -26.02 -23.94 -9.76
CA LYS A 254 -26.71 -25.23 -9.98
C LYS A 254 -27.48 -25.70 -8.76
N ASP A 255 -27.02 -25.37 -7.55
CA ASP A 255 -27.66 -25.80 -6.30
C ASP A 255 -27.63 -24.69 -5.23
N PRO A 256 -28.60 -23.75 -5.28
CA PRO A 256 -28.60 -22.57 -4.41
C PRO A 256 -28.75 -22.91 -2.91
N ALA A 257 -29.19 -24.12 -2.57
CA ALA A 257 -29.30 -24.60 -1.19
C ALA A 257 -27.92 -24.83 -0.53
N GLN A 258 -26.90 -25.24 -1.30
CA GLN A 258 -25.54 -25.48 -0.80
C GLN A 258 -24.80 -24.16 -0.48
N ALA A 259 -25.16 -23.08 -1.18
CA ALA A 259 -24.56 -21.75 -1.01
C ALA A 259 -24.86 -21.09 0.35
N TYR A 260 -25.97 -21.47 1.01
CA TYR A 260 -26.32 -21.00 2.35
C TYR A 260 -25.48 -21.67 3.44
N ILE A 261 -25.13 -22.94 3.25
CA ILE A 261 -24.39 -23.75 4.21
C ILE A 261 -22.90 -23.35 4.24
N ASP A 262 -22.29 -23.12 3.07
CA ASP A 262 -20.87 -22.73 2.95
C ASP A 262 -20.60 -21.27 3.37
N GLN A 263 -21.63 -20.43 3.54
CA GLN A 263 -21.51 -19.03 3.98
C GLN A 263 -21.66 -18.85 5.50
N GLY A 264 -21.80 -19.94 6.28
CA GLY A 264 -21.92 -19.86 7.74
C GLY A 264 -23.17 -19.11 8.23
N ARG A 265 -24.19 -18.96 7.38
CA ARG A 265 -25.49 -18.38 7.76
C ARG A 265 -26.49 -19.51 7.94
N THR A 266 -26.94 -19.72 9.17
CA THR A 266 -28.10 -20.55 9.47
C THR A 266 -29.30 -20.06 8.67
N LEU A 267 -29.95 -20.97 7.96
CA LEU A 267 -31.23 -20.72 7.28
C LEU A 267 -32.20 -20.09 8.29
N PRO A 268 -32.83 -18.94 8.01
CA PRO A 268 -34.04 -18.60 8.74
C PRO A 268 -35.04 -19.70 8.41
N PHE A 269 -35.43 -20.45 9.45
CA PHE A 269 -36.54 -21.39 9.38
C PHE A 269 -37.73 -20.68 8.75
N LEU A 270 -38.05 -21.06 7.51
CA LEU A 270 -39.25 -20.64 6.81
C LEU A 270 -39.81 -21.85 6.08
N PHE A 271 -40.25 -22.81 6.89
CA PHE A 271 -41.33 -23.74 6.58
C PHE A 271 -41.91 -24.19 7.93
N ILE A 272 -43.00 -23.54 8.33
CA ILE A 272 -44.35 -24.08 8.60
C ILE A 272 -45.27 -22.87 8.71
#